data_AF-A0A370KU70-F1
#
_entry.id   AF-A0A370KU70-F1
#
_cell.length_a   1.000
_cell.length_b   1.000
_cell.length_c   1.000
_cell.angle_alpha   90.00
_cell.angle_beta   90.00
_cell.angle_gamma   90.00
#
_symmetry.space_group_name_H-M   'P 1'
#
loop_
_entity.id
_entity.type
_entity.pdbx_description
1 polymer ?
#
loop_
_entity_poly.entity_id
_entity_poly.type
_entity_poly.pdbx_seq_one_letter_code
_entity_poly.pdbx_strand_id
1 'polypeptide(L)'
;MAIAAAGIARASSGDAWQQFATEVEGKCKQAARASIEFPHAVVDPFGSEHYGIALVTGKPKGANGFVSYFCVYDKQTKEVELGSEIETDEMRILPEE
;
A
#
# COMPACT_ATOMS: atom_id res chain seq x y z
N MET A 1 27.88 7.97 36.62
CA MET A 1 28.09 8.54 35.26
C MET A 1 27.07 7.85 34.35
N ALA A 2 25.90 8.47 34.16
CA ALA A 2 24.81 7.88 33.39
C ALA A 2 24.96 8.30 31.93
N ILE A 3 25.28 7.34 31.04
CA ILE A 3 25.37 7.58 29.61
C ILE A 3 23.95 7.44 29.06
N ALA A 4 23.31 8.58 28.80
CA ALA A 4 22.07 8.62 28.04
C ALA A 4 22.35 8.09 26.63
N ALA A 5 21.79 6.92 26.30
CA ALA A 5 21.79 6.42 24.93
C ALA A 5 20.93 7.35 24.09
N ALA A 6 21.57 8.32 23.43
CA ALA A 6 20.94 9.08 22.37
C ALA A 6 20.57 8.08 21.27
N GLY A 7 19.29 7.70 21.22
CA GLY A 7 18.73 6.94 20.12
C GLY A 7 19.04 7.72 18.85
N ILE A 8 19.88 7.14 17.99
CA ILE A 8 20.10 7.67 16.65
C ILE A 8 18.75 7.49 15.94
N ALA A 9 17.91 8.51 15.99
CA ALA A 9 16.76 8.62 15.11
C ALA A 9 17.34 8.70 13.70
N ARG A 10 17.53 7.54 13.08
CA ARG A 10 17.76 7.45 11.64
C ARG A 10 16.47 7.97 11.03
N ALA A 11 16.42 9.27 10.78
CA ALA A 11 15.53 9.83 9.78
C ALA A 11 15.77 8.96 8.55
N SER A 12 14.79 8.13 8.21
CA SER A 12 14.93 7.21 7.09
C SER A 12 15.30 8.08 5.89
N SER A 13 16.43 7.75 5.26
CA SER A 13 16.94 8.49 4.11
C SER A 13 15.97 8.31 2.95
N GLY A 14 15.98 9.23 1.98
CA GLY A 14 15.11 9.15 0.79
C GLY A 14 15.15 7.77 0.12
N ASP A 15 16.33 7.14 0.08
CA ASP A 15 16.51 5.79 -0.48
C ASP A 15 15.74 4.71 0.29
N ALA A 16 15.69 4.79 1.61
CA ALA A 16 14.96 3.82 2.44
C ALA A 16 13.45 3.96 2.25
N TRP A 17 12.94 5.18 2.06
CA TRP A 17 11.53 5.40 1.72
C TRP A 17 11.17 4.89 0.32
N GLN A 18 12.05 5.10 -0.67
CA GLN A 18 11.85 4.59 -2.02
C GLN A 18 11.82 3.05 -2.07
N GLN A 19 12.74 2.41 -1.35
CA GLN A 19 12.78 0.95 -1.22
C GLN A 19 11.52 0.41 -0.54
N PHE A 20 11.08 1.07 0.54
CA PHE A 20 9.84 0.73 1.22
C PHE A 20 8.62 0.84 0.29
N ALA A 21 8.45 1.95 -0.42
CA ALA A 21 7.34 2.13 -1.36
C ALA A 21 7.35 1.06 -2.46
N THR A 22 8.53 0.72 -2.98
CA THR A 22 8.69 -0.36 -3.98
C THR A 22 8.29 -1.72 -3.43
N GLU A 23 8.66 -2.01 -2.17
CA GLU A 23 8.30 -3.27 -1.49
C GLU A 23 6.78 -3.37 -1.32
N VAL A 24 6.14 -2.31 -0.83
CA VAL A 24 4.67 -2.24 -0.68
C VAL A 24 3.99 -2.41 -2.05
N GLU A 25 4.41 -1.67 -3.07
CA GLU A 25 3.83 -1.75 -4.42
C GLU A 25 3.88 -3.20 -4.96
N GLY A 26 5.06 -3.83 -4.89
CA GLY A 26 5.28 -5.17 -5.40
C GLY A 26 4.43 -6.23 -4.69
N LYS A 27 4.39 -6.17 -3.35
CA LYS A 27 3.63 -7.10 -2.52
C LYS A 27 2.12 -6.95 -2.71
N CYS A 28 1.63 -5.71 -2.74
CA CYS A 28 0.22 -5.41 -2.98
C CYS A 28 -0.25 -5.86 -4.36
N LYS A 29 0.54 -5.59 -5.42
CA LYS A 29 0.23 -6.07 -6.76
C LYS A 29 0.25 -7.59 -6.84
N GLN A 30 1.18 -8.24 -6.16
CA GLN A 30 1.24 -9.71 -6.12
C GLN A 30 -0.02 -10.30 -5.49
N ALA A 31 -0.46 -9.78 -4.33
CA ALA A 31 -1.67 -10.25 -3.67
C ALA A 31 -2.91 -10.04 -4.57
N ALA A 32 -3.01 -8.88 -5.23
CA ALA A 32 -4.17 -8.53 -6.05
C ALA A 32 -4.27 -9.32 -7.37
N ARG A 33 -3.19 -9.97 -7.83
CA ARG A 33 -3.21 -10.78 -9.07
C ARG A 33 -4.17 -11.96 -9.01
N ALA A 34 -4.67 -12.36 -7.85
CA ALA A 34 -5.74 -13.35 -7.76
C ALA A 34 -7.02 -12.83 -8.43
N SER A 35 -7.39 -11.57 -8.17
CA SER A 35 -8.66 -10.94 -8.58
C SER A 35 -8.54 -9.99 -9.77
N ILE A 36 -7.38 -9.34 -9.95
CA ILE A 36 -7.15 -8.30 -10.98
C ILE A 36 -6.17 -8.81 -12.05
N GLU A 37 -6.46 -8.52 -13.33
CA GLU A 37 -5.60 -8.92 -14.47
C GLU A 37 -4.22 -8.23 -14.43
N PHE A 38 -4.22 -6.90 -14.39
CA PHE A 38 -3.01 -6.06 -14.39
C PHE A 38 -3.12 -5.00 -13.28
N PRO A 39 -2.80 -5.36 -12.02
CA PRO A 39 -3.01 -4.45 -10.90
C PRO A 39 -2.04 -3.27 -10.98
N HIS A 40 -2.60 -2.07 -10.84
CA HIS A 40 -1.88 -0.81 -10.63
C HIS A 40 -2.01 -0.40 -9.17
N ALA A 41 -0.90 -0.02 -8.52
CA ALA A 41 -0.91 0.35 -7.11
C ALA A 41 -0.44 1.80 -6.92
N VAL A 42 -1.23 2.59 -6.20
CA VAL A 42 -0.85 3.91 -5.70
C VAL A 42 -0.50 3.76 -4.23
N VAL A 43 0.77 3.93 -3.89
CA VAL A 43 1.29 3.70 -2.55
C VAL A 43 1.26 4.97 -1.73
N ASP A 44 0.80 4.88 -0.47
CA ASP A 44 1.06 5.91 0.53
C ASP A 44 2.59 5.98 0.74
N PRO A 45 3.24 7.12 0.42
CA PRO A 45 4.70 7.23 0.38
C PRO A 45 5.42 6.81 1.67
N PHE A 46 4.74 6.91 2.81
CA PHE A 46 5.31 6.60 4.13
C PHE A 46 4.50 5.52 4.87
N GLY A 47 3.20 5.42 4.56
CA GLY A 47 2.25 4.62 5.31
C GLY A 47 2.05 5.17 6.72
N SER A 48 1.70 4.28 7.64
CA SER A 48 1.57 4.57 9.07
C SER A 48 2.79 4.06 9.85
N GLU A 49 2.77 4.18 11.18
CA GLU A 49 3.85 3.68 12.04
C GLU A 49 4.16 2.20 11.80
N HIS A 50 3.12 1.36 11.61
CA HIS A 50 3.27 -0.09 11.50
C HIS A 50 2.97 -0.64 10.11
N TYR A 51 2.30 0.14 9.24
CA TYR A 51 1.79 -0.38 7.98
C TYR A 51 2.26 0.42 6.78
N GLY A 52 2.53 -0.27 5.68
CA GLY A 52 2.46 0.30 4.33
C GLY A 52 1.05 0.17 3.80
N ILE A 53 0.60 1.18 3.05
CA ILE A 53 -0.77 1.23 2.56
C ILE A 53 -0.71 1.54 1.07
N ALA A 54 -1.50 0.84 0.27
CA ALA A 54 -1.65 1.16 -1.14
C ALA A 54 -3.11 0.98 -1.58
N LEU A 55 -3.53 1.80 -2.52
CA LEU A 55 -4.75 1.58 -3.29
C LEU A 55 -4.39 0.79 -4.55
N VAL A 56 -4.93 -0.41 -4.69
CA VAL A 56 -4.71 -1.26 -5.86
C VAL A 56 -5.96 -1.27 -6.73
N THR A 57 -5.82 -0.83 -7.97
CA THR A 57 -6.93 -0.72 -8.92
C THR A 57 -6.61 -1.52 -10.18
N GLY A 58 -7.65 -2.10 -10.80
CA GLY A 58 -7.53 -2.66 -12.13
C GLY A 58 -8.79 -3.37 -12.58
N LYS A 59 -8.70 -3.99 -13.76
CA LYS A 59 -9.81 -4.76 -14.31
C LYS A 59 -9.96 -6.09 -13.56
N PRO A 60 -11.14 -6.41 -13.02
CA PRO A 60 -11.39 -7.70 -12.38
C PRO A 60 -11.34 -8.82 -13.42
N LYS A 61 -10.87 -10.00 -13.02
CA LYS A 61 -10.87 -11.18 -13.88
C LYS A 61 -12.29 -11.67 -14.14
N GLY A 62 -12.62 -11.88 -15.41
CA GLY A 62 -13.93 -12.44 -15.80
C GLY A 62 -15.08 -11.44 -15.79
N ALA A 63 -14.82 -10.17 -15.50
CA ALA A 63 -15.80 -9.09 -15.57
C ALA A 63 -15.22 -7.85 -16.29
N ASN A 64 -16.06 -6.85 -16.50
CA ASN A 64 -15.67 -5.56 -17.08
C ASN A 64 -15.68 -4.47 -16.00
N GLY A 65 -15.14 -3.29 -16.34
CA GLY A 65 -15.03 -2.18 -15.41
C GLY A 65 -13.73 -2.20 -14.61
N PHE A 66 -13.70 -1.44 -13.52
CA PHE A 66 -12.54 -1.32 -12.64
C PHE A 66 -12.97 -1.53 -11.19
N VAL A 67 -12.19 -2.34 -10.49
CA VAL A 67 -12.33 -2.56 -9.04
C VAL A 67 -11.09 -2.09 -8.34
N SER A 68 -11.27 -1.69 -7.09
CA SER A 68 -10.20 -1.19 -6.23
C SER A 68 -10.20 -1.93 -4.89
N TYR A 69 -9.00 -2.08 -4.35
CA TYR A 69 -8.74 -2.74 -3.07
C TYR A 69 -7.80 -1.87 -2.25
N PHE A 70 -8.09 -1.70 -0.96
CA PHE A 70 -7.06 -1.26 -0.03
C PHE A 70 -6.13 -2.42 0.28
N CYS A 71 -4.84 -2.21 0.09
CA CYS A 71 -3.80 -3.13 0.47
C CYS A 71 -3.09 -2.61 1.72
N VAL A 72 -3.04 -3.43 2.75
CA VAL A 72 -2.30 -3.17 3.99
C VAL A 72 -1.14 -4.13 4.07
N TYR A 73 0.05 -3.57 4.24
CA TYR A 73 1.30 -4.31 4.35
C TYR A 73 1.86 -4.13 5.76
N ASP A 74 2.02 -5.21 6.52
CA ASP A 74 2.60 -5.15 7.86
C ASP A 74 4.13 -5.02 7.78
N LYS A 75 4.68 -3.96 8.39
CA LYS A 75 6.13 -3.68 8.35
C LYS A 75 6.95 -4.70 9.16
N GLN A 76 6.36 -5.33 10.17
CA GLN A 76 7.01 -6.31 11.05
C GLN A 76 6.96 -7.72 10.45
N THR A 77 5.76 -8.19 10.06
CA THR A 77 5.57 -9.56 9.55
C THR A 77 5.82 -9.68 8.06
N LYS A 78 5.81 -8.55 7.33
CA LYS A 78 5.97 -8.50 5.87
C LYS A 78 4.81 -9.15 5.10
N GLU A 79 3.69 -9.36 5.79
CA GLU A 79 2.46 -9.91 5.22
C GLU A 79 1.61 -8.82 4.58
N VAL A 80 0.74 -9.23 3.65
CA VAL A 80 -0.22 -8.35 2.98
C VAL A 80 -1.63 -8.84 3.21
N GLU A 81 -2.48 -7.90 3.56
CA GLU A 81 -3.93 -8.06 3.60
C GLU A 81 -4.57 -7.17 2.54
N LEU A 82 -5.51 -7.73 1.78
CA LEU A 82 -6.38 -6.96 0.91
C LEU A 82 -7.72 -6.78 1.63
N GLY A 83 -8.22 -5.55 1.64
CA GLY A 83 -9.59 -5.26 2.03
C GLY A 83 -10.61 -5.83 1.05
N SER A 84 -11.87 -5.48 1.26
CA SER A 84 -12.94 -5.85 0.34
C SER A 84 -12.77 -5.18 -1.03
N GLU A 85 -13.37 -5.82 -2.04
CA GLU A 85 -13.54 -5.21 -3.35
C GLU A 85 -14.44 -3.98 -3.26
N ILE A 86 -14.06 -2.91 -3.96
CA ILE A 86 -14.81 -1.67 -4.08
C ILE A 86 -14.95 -1.34 -5.57
N GLU A 87 -16.16 -1.01 -6.01
CA GLU A 87 -16.35 -0.50 -7.37
C GLU A 87 -15.65 0.87 -7.51
N THR A 88 -14.80 1.02 -8.52
CA THR A 88 -13.90 2.19 -8.57
C THR A 88 -14.65 3.51 -8.80
N ASP A 89 -15.83 3.45 -9.42
CA ASP A 89 -16.74 4.58 -9.60
C ASP A 89 -17.38 5.04 -8.29
N GLU A 90 -17.64 4.14 -7.33
CA GLU A 90 -18.13 4.49 -5.99
C GLU A 90 -17.09 5.27 -5.16
N MET A 91 -15.79 5.13 -5.46
CA MET A 91 -14.74 5.76 -4.66
C MET A 91 -14.78 7.30 -4.67
N ARG A 92 -15.38 7.94 -5.68
CA ARG A 92 -15.63 9.40 -5.80
C ARG A 92 -14.61 10.24 -5.02
N ILE A 93 -13.33 10.13 -5.40
CA ILE A 93 -12.16 10.57 -4.60
C ILE A 93 -12.20 12.07 -4.26
N LEU A 94 -12.92 12.85 -5.06
CA LEU A 94 -13.18 14.25 -4.78
C LEU A 94 -14.63 14.40 -4.28
N PRO A 95 -14.87 15.20 -3.22
CA PRO A 95 -16.21 15.51 -2.77
C PRO A 95 -17.01 16.24 -3.86
N GLU A 96 -18.33 16.05 -3.88
CA GLU A 96 -19.24 16.91 -4.65
C GLU A 96 -19.26 18.30 -4.01
N GLU A 97 -18.99 19.35 -4.79
CA GLU A 97 -19.04 20.74 -4.35
C GLU A 97 -20.48 21.27 -4.20
#